data_AF-A0A6I3L2Z1-F1
#
_entry.id   AF-A0A6I3L2Z1-F1
#
_cell.length_a   1.000
_cell.length_b   1.000
_cell.length_c   1.000
_cell.angle_alpha   90.00
_cell.angle_beta   90.00
_cell.angle_gamma   90.00
#
_symmetry.space_group_name_H-M   'P 1'
#
loop_
_entity.id
_entity.type
_entity.pdbx_description
1 polymer ?
#
loop_
_entity_poly.entity_id
_entity_poly.type
_entity_poly.pdbx_seq_one_letter_code
_entity_poly.pdbx_strand_id
1 'polypeptide(L)'
;MALRISGRAITSDRTPETAYLVPGPGGGTWALSWLPGRDLTREQAIDGMALDEILSDPTPADGEFALEIAALRAESLGMRLEDAVVRLFARIVERDRQRQAGTDGADRPPGDSAGRFCTRRPKSVGPHRSSALR
;
A
#
# COMPACT_ATOMS: atom_id res chain seq x y z
N MET A 1 8.92 -23.05 3.09
CA MET A 1 9.79 -21.96 2.61
C MET A 1 10.32 -21.20 3.81
N ALA A 2 11.26 -20.26 3.63
CA ALA A 2 12.01 -19.67 4.73
C ALA A 2 11.96 -18.13 4.70
N LEU A 3 11.54 -17.54 5.81
CA LEU A 3 11.61 -16.10 6.02
C LEU A 3 13.06 -15.61 5.92
N ARG A 4 13.27 -14.52 5.17
CA ARG A 4 14.55 -13.79 5.17
C ARG A 4 14.49 -12.72 6.24
N ILE A 5 15.22 -12.96 7.33
CA ILE A 5 15.26 -12.09 8.51
C ILE A 5 16.59 -11.30 8.51
N SER A 6 16.49 -9.99 8.63
CA SER A 6 17.61 -9.08 8.81
C SER A 6 17.42 -8.21 10.06
N GLY A 7 18.38 -7.32 10.36
CA GLY A 7 18.26 -6.39 11.49
C GLY A 7 17.18 -5.31 11.30
N ARG A 8 16.69 -5.08 10.07
CA ARG A 8 15.76 -3.99 9.76
C ARG A 8 14.49 -4.41 9.01
N ALA A 9 14.48 -5.62 8.44
CA ALA A 9 13.37 -6.13 7.67
C ALA A 9 13.24 -7.65 7.79
N ILE A 10 12.01 -8.13 7.70
CA ILE A 10 11.66 -9.55 7.56
C ILE A 10 10.78 -9.65 6.32
N THR A 11 11.13 -10.58 5.43
CA THR A 11 10.45 -10.76 4.13
C THR A 11 10.21 -12.24 3.85
N SER A 12 9.21 -12.52 3.04
CA SER A 12 8.90 -13.85 2.51
C SER A 12 9.13 -13.89 1.00
N ASP A 13 9.43 -15.07 0.46
CA ASP A 13 9.43 -15.38 -0.97
C ASP A 13 8.07 -15.88 -1.48
N ARG A 14 7.12 -16.20 -0.59
CA ARG A 14 5.74 -16.58 -0.91
C ARG A 14 4.79 -15.40 -0.87
N THR A 15 4.96 -14.54 0.13
CA THR A 15 3.99 -13.49 0.43
C THR A 15 4.54 -12.12 0.04
N PRO A 16 3.68 -11.18 -0.39
CA PRO A 16 4.08 -9.80 -0.65
C PRO A 16 4.33 -9.00 0.64
N GLU A 17 3.99 -9.57 1.80
CA GLU A 17 3.96 -8.83 3.05
C GLU A 17 5.36 -8.77 3.66
N THR A 18 5.56 -7.78 4.51
CA THR A 18 6.86 -7.47 5.08
C THR A 18 6.71 -7.00 6.52
N ALA A 19 7.73 -7.26 7.32
CA ALA A 19 7.95 -6.55 8.57
C ALA A 19 9.14 -5.61 8.41
N TYR A 20 9.07 -4.43 9.02
CA TYR A 20 10.17 -3.49 9.03
C TYR A 20 10.32 -2.81 10.38
N LEU A 21 11.56 -2.50 10.73
CA LEU A 21 11.88 -1.74 11.93
C LEU A 21 11.62 -0.25 11.66
N VAL A 22 10.70 0.33 12.44
CA VAL A 22 10.45 1.77 12.52
C VAL A 22 11.41 2.35 13.57
N PRO A 23 12.42 3.15 13.18
CA PRO A 23 13.36 3.72 14.13
C PRO A 23 12.65 4.63 15.13
N GLY A 24 13.03 4.53 16.40
CA GLY A 24 12.48 5.32 17.49
C GLY A 24 13.34 5.26 18.74
N PRO A 25 12.91 5.90 19.84
CA PRO A 25 13.58 5.81 21.12
C PRO A 25 13.75 4.34 21.55
N GLY A 26 14.90 3.99 22.12
CA GLY A 26 15.16 2.63 22.60
C GLY A 26 15.39 1.57 21.50
N GLY A 27 15.63 1.97 20.26
CA GLY A 27 15.94 1.05 19.15
C GLY A 27 14.80 0.85 18.15
N GLY A 28 13.61 1.40 18.43
CA GLY A 28 12.46 1.37 17.53
C GLY A 28 11.49 0.22 17.78
N THR A 29 10.40 0.19 16.99
CA THR A 29 9.35 -0.83 17.03
C THR A 29 9.24 -1.51 15.67
N TRP A 30 8.77 -2.76 15.64
CA TRP A 30 8.50 -3.44 14.39
C TRP A 30 7.06 -3.20 13.95
N ALA A 31 6.87 -3.04 12.64
CA ALA A 31 5.57 -2.92 12.01
C ALA A 31 5.41 -3.99 10.93
N LEU A 32 4.19 -4.52 10.79
CA LEU A 32 3.80 -5.45 9.72
C LEU A 32 2.97 -4.71 8.67
N SER A 33 3.24 -4.95 7.39
CA SER A 33 2.47 -4.34 6.29
C SER A 33 0.99 -4.76 6.28
N TRP A 34 0.69 -5.95 6.77
CA TRP A 34 -0.68 -6.47 6.86
C TRP A 34 -1.37 -6.16 8.19
N LEU A 35 -0.64 -5.71 9.22
CA LEU A 35 -1.18 -5.33 10.52
C LEU A 35 -0.71 -3.91 10.93
N PRO A 36 -1.13 -2.87 10.20
CA PRO A 36 -0.71 -1.50 10.45
C PRO A 36 -1.29 -0.96 11.77
N GLY A 37 -0.58 -0.04 12.39
CA GLY A 37 -1.00 0.62 13.63
C GLY A 37 -0.71 -0.16 14.91
N ARG A 38 0.04 -1.26 14.82
CA ARG A 38 0.55 -1.98 16.00
C ARG A 38 2.06 -1.86 16.08
N ASP A 39 2.53 -1.45 17.26
CA ASP A 39 3.94 -1.52 17.63
C ASP A 39 4.25 -2.93 18.15
N LEU A 40 5.16 -3.62 17.46
CA LEU A 40 5.50 -5.01 17.76
C LEU A 40 6.95 -5.12 18.23
N THR A 41 7.22 -6.15 19.03
CA THR A 41 8.59 -6.61 19.26
C THR A 41 9.12 -7.31 18.00
N ARG A 42 10.43 -7.55 17.98
CA ARG A 42 11.05 -8.29 16.88
C ARG A 42 10.50 -9.71 16.78
N GLU A 43 10.29 -10.36 17.92
CA GLU A 43 9.75 -11.71 18.01
C GLU A 43 8.32 -11.77 17.49
N GLN A 44 7.47 -10.80 17.87
CA GLN A 44 6.12 -10.66 17.34
C GLN A 44 6.10 -10.41 15.84
N ALA A 45 7.04 -9.61 15.31
CA ALA A 45 7.16 -9.40 13.88
C ALA A 45 7.54 -10.69 13.13
N ILE A 46 8.42 -11.52 13.71
CA ILE A 46 8.74 -12.84 13.17
C ILE A 46 7.51 -13.74 13.17
N ASP A 47 6.78 -13.79 14.29
CA ASP A 47 5.58 -14.62 14.41
C ASP A 47 4.49 -14.18 13.43
N GLY A 48 4.30 -12.87 13.24
CA GLY A 48 3.32 -12.36 12.28
C GLY A 48 3.70 -12.61 10.82
N MET A 49 4.99 -12.60 10.49
CA MET A 49 5.46 -13.03 9.17
C MET A 49 5.33 -14.54 8.96
N ALA A 50 5.60 -15.34 10.00
CA ALA A 50 5.43 -16.79 9.95
C ALA A 50 3.96 -17.19 9.83
N LEU A 51 3.06 -16.46 10.49
CA LEU A 51 1.61 -16.65 10.38
C LEU A 51 1.14 -16.43 8.94
N ASP A 52 1.51 -15.30 8.33
CA ASP A 52 1.19 -14.98 6.94
C ASP A 52 1.76 -16.02 5.96
N GLU A 53 2.99 -16.50 6.21
CA GLU A 53 3.64 -17.56 5.42
C GLU A 53 2.84 -18.87 5.44
N ILE A 54 2.39 -19.30 6.62
CA ILE A 54 1.61 -20.53 6.80
C ILE A 54 0.26 -20.40 6.09
N LEU A 55 -0.44 -19.28 6.28
CA LEU A 55 -1.76 -19.04 5.69
C LEU A 55 -1.71 -18.82 4.17
N SER A 56 -0.54 -18.44 3.64
CA SER A 56 -0.28 -18.33 2.20
C SER A 56 0.10 -19.66 1.55
N ASP A 57 0.09 -20.79 2.28
CA ASP A 57 0.27 -22.11 1.70
C ASP A 57 -1.05 -22.78 1.29
N PRO A 58 -1.35 -22.90 -0.02
CA PRO A 58 -2.59 -23.54 -0.46
C PRO A 58 -2.55 -25.07 -0.30
N THR A 59 -1.36 -25.66 -0.13
CA THR A 59 -1.19 -27.12 -0.05
C THR A 59 -0.20 -27.49 1.06
N PRO A 60 -0.52 -27.20 2.33
CA PRO A 60 0.33 -27.62 3.44
C PRO A 60 0.36 -29.15 3.50
N ALA A 61 1.55 -29.70 3.75
CA ALA A 61 1.72 -31.15 3.88
C ALA A 61 0.90 -31.74 5.05
N ASP A 62 0.71 -30.95 6.11
CA ASP A 62 -0.15 -31.23 7.25
C ASP A 62 -0.97 -29.98 7.59
N GLY A 63 -2.22 -29.96 7.10
CA GLY A 63 -3.09 -28.79 7.23
C GLY A 63 -3.59 -28.55 8.66
N GLU A 64 -3.83 -29.61 9.43
CA GLU A 64 -4.30 -29.49 10.81
C GLU A 64 -3.18 -28.92 11.70
N PHE A 65 -1.99 -29.50 11.60
CA PHE A 65 -0.82 -28.99 12.32
C PHE A 65 -0.48 -27.56 11.89
N ALA A 66 -0.55 -27.24 10.59
CA ALA A 66 -0.33 -25.88 10.11
C ALA A 66 -1.30 -24.87 10.75
N LEU A 67 -2.59 -25.22 10.89
CA LEU A 67 -3.59 -24.36 11.54
C LEU A 67 -3.33 -24.21 13.05
N GLU A 68 -2.91 -25.27 13.73
CA GLU A 68 -2.53 -25.20 15.15
C GLU A 68 -1.33 -24.27 15.36
N ILE A 69 -0.29 -24.40 14.54
CA ILE A 69 0.86 -23.49 14.58
C ILE A 69 0.42 -22.06 14.24
N ALA A 70 -0.44 -21.86 13.25
CA ALA A 70 -0.98 -20.55 12.92
C ALA A 70 -1.72 -19.92 14.11
N ALA A 71 -2.52 -20.69 14.85
CA ALA A 71 -3.21 -20.22 16.04
C ALA A 71 -2.23 -19.74 17.12
N LEU A 72 -1.18 -20.52 17.41
CA LEU A 72 -0.15 -20.12 18.38
C LEU A 72 0.57 -18.82 17.99
N ARG A 73 0.80 -18.59 16.69
CA ARG A 73 1.40 -17.34 16.20
C ARG A 73 0.43 -16.16 16.26
N ALA A 74 -0.86 -16.37 16.02
CA ALA A 74 -1.86 -15.32 16.19
C ALA A 74 -1.97 -14.90 17.67
N GLU A 75 -1.92 -15.87 18.59
CA GLU A 75 -1.95 -15.61 20.03
C GLU A 75 -0.76 -14.77 20.52
N SER A 76 0.45 -14.96 19.96
CA SER A 76 1.61 -14.12 20.32
C SER A 76 1.46 -12.66 19.89
N LEU A 77 0.61 -12.40 18.89
CA LEU A 77 0.17 -11.06 18.48
C LEU A 77 -1.02 -10.53 19.29
N GLY A 78 -1.54 -11.32 20.24
CA GLY A 78 -2.72 -10.98 21.02
C GLY A 78 -3.98 -10.89 20.16
N MET A 79 -4.13 -11.78 19.17
CA MET A 79 -5.33 -11.87 18.34
C MET A 79 -5.72 -13.33 18.09
N ARG A 80 -6.97 -13.55 17.69
CA ARG A 80 -7.40 -14.88 17.28
C ARG A 80 -6.98 -15.18 15.85
N LEU A 81 -6.87 -16.47 15.52
CA LEU A 81 -6.54 -16.91 14.17
C LEU A 81 -7.55 -16.40 13.14
N GLU A 82 -8.84 -16.41 13.46
CA GLU A 82 -9.89 -15.97 12.53
C GLU A 82 -9.76 -14.48 12.19
N ASP A 83 -9.41 -13.65 13.17
CA ASP A 83 -9.20 -12.21 12.97
C ASP A 83 -8.00 -11.96 12.06
N ALA A 84 -6.92 -12.74 12.22
CA ALA A 84 -5.74 -12.65 11.37
C ALA A 84 -6.06 -13.05 9.92
N VAL A 85 -6.81 -14.14 9.72
CA VAL A 85 -7.26 -14.58 8.38
C VAL A 85 -8.11 -13.51 7.71
N VAL A 86 -9.10 -12.95 8.40
CA VAL A 86 -9.95 -11.87 7.86
C VAL A 86 -9.10 -10.65 7.48
N ARG A 87 -8.14 -10.28 8.33
CA ARG A 87 -7.26 -9.12 8.09
C ARG A 87 -6.35 -9.31 6.87
N LEU A 88 -5.79 -10.50 6.71
CA LEU A 88 -4.96 -10.87 5.57
C LEU A 88 -5.77 -10.93 4.28
N PHE A 89 -6.98 -11.49 4.33
CA PHE A 89 -7.88 -11.48 3.18
C PHE A 89 -8.24 -10.05 2.75
N ALA A 90 -8.59 -9.18 3.72
CA ALA A 90 -8.84 -7.77 3.43
C ALA A 90 -7.62 -7.08 2.79
N ARG A 91 -6.41 -7.45 3.20
CA ARG A 91 -5.15 -6.95 2.62
C ARG A 91 -4.96 -7.38 1.17
N ILE A 92 -5.29 -8.64 0.83
CA ILE A 92 -5.23 -9.12 -0.56
C ILE A 92 -6.15 -8.29 -1.44
N VAL A 93 -7.40 -8.06 -1.01
CA VAL A 93 -8.38 -7.27 -1.77
C VAL A 93 -7.94 -5.81 -1.92
N GLU A 94 -7.42 -5.19 -0.85
CA GLU A 94 -6.85 -3.83 -0.87
C GLU A 94 -5.75 -3.70 -1.93
N ARG A 95 -4.80 -4.64 -1.94
CA ARG A 95 -3.70 -4.67 -2.89
C ARG A 95 -4.17 -4.87 -4.33
N ASP A 96 -5.14 -5.75 -4.55
CA ASP A 96 -5.68 -5.99 -5.89
C ASP A 96 -6.39 -4.75 -6.45
N ARG A 97 -7.10 -3.99 -5.60
CA ARG A 97 -7.64 -2.67 -5.97
C ARG A 97 -6.54 -1.67 -6.33
N GLN A 98 -5.47 -1.61 -5.55
CA GLN A 98 -4.33 -0.73 -5.82
C GLN A 98 -3.62 -1.07 -7.15
N ARG A 99 -3.50 -2.36 -7.47
CA ARG A 99 -2.95 -2.83 -8.76
C ARG A 99 -3.82 -2.42 -9.94
N GLN A 100 -5.15 -2.52 -9.82
CA GLN A 100 -6.09 -2.08 -10.85
C GLN A 100 -6.00 -0.57 -11.07
N ALA A 101 -6.04 0.23 -9.99
CA ALA A 101 -5.93 1.69 -10.08
C ALA A 101 -4.60 2.17 -10.69
N GLY A 102 -3.49 1.48 -10.43
CA GLY A 102 -2.19 1.79 -11.03
C GLY A 102 -2.11 1.48 -12.53
N THR A 103 -2.89 0.50 -13.00
CA THR A 103 -2.96 0.12 -14.42
C THR A 103 -3.82 1.12 -15.20
N ASP A 104 -4.95 1.55 -14.63
CA ASP A 104 -5.85 2.55 -15.22
C ASP A 104 -5.20 3.94 -15.32
N GLY A 105 -4.26 4.26 -14.42
CA GLY A 105 -3.50 5.52 -14.45
C GLY A 105 -2.40 5.56 -15.51
N ALA A 106 -1.89 4.41 -15.95
CA ALA A 106 -0.83 4.31 -16.96
C ALA A 106 -1.36 4.38 -18.40
N ASP A 107 -2.66 4.14 -18.60
CA ASP A 107 -3.32 4.19 -19.90
C ASP A 107 -4.05 5.53 -20.17
N ARG A 108 -3.84 6.55 -19.34
CA ARG A 108 -4.27 7.91 -19.66
C ARG A 108 -3.30 8.48 -20.70
N PRO A 109 -3.71 8.63 -21.98
CA PRO A 109 -2.83 9.23 -22.97
C PRO A 109 -2.49 10.67 -22.54
N PRO A 110 -1.26 11.16 -22.76
CA PRO A 110 -0.98 12.58 -22.66
C PRO A 110 -1.70 13.32 -23.79
N GLY A 111 -2.94 13.72 -23.54
CA GLY A 111 -3.71 14.63 -24.39
C GLY A 111 -4.45 15.61 -23.48
N ASP A 112 -4.48 16.92 -23.69
CA ASP A 112 -4.13 17.68 -24.88
C ASP A 112 -3.91 19.14 -24.41
N SER A 113 -2.72 19.47 -23.91
CA SER A 113 -2.37 20.85 -23.51
C SER A 113 -1.72 21.59 -24.69
N ALA A 114 -2.35 21.56 -25.86
CA ALA A 114 -1.86 22.29 -27.02
C ALA A 114 -2.98 22.67 -28.00
N GLY A 115 -3.64 23.79 -27.71
CA GLY A 115 -3.87 24.77 -28.77
C GLY A 115 -5.30 25.29 -28.95
N ARG A 116 -5.32 26.64 -29.00
CA ARG A 116 -5.98 27.40 -30.07
C ARG A 116 -7.43 27.81 -29.81
N PHE A 117 -7.58 28.87 -29.02
CA PHE A 117 -8.49 29.97 -29.41
C PHE A 117 -7.68 31.25 -29.61
N CYS A 118 -7.18 31.42 -30.85
CA CYS A 118 -6.99 32.74 -31.43
C CYS A 118 -8.38 33.28 -31.78
N THR A 119 -9.04 34.02 -30.88
CA THR A 119 -10.09 34.95 -31.31
C THR A 119 -9.42 36.26 -31.71
N ARG A 120 -9.49 36.51 -33.01
CA ARG A 120 -9.01 37.72 -33.68
C ARG A 120 -9.52 38.97 -32.96
N ARG A 121 -8.59 39.85 -32.59
CA ARG A 121 -8.84 41.23 -32.19
C ARG A 121 -9.17 42.03 -33.47
N PRO A 122 -10.37 42.63 -33.64
CA PRO A 122 -10.58 43.59 -34.72
C PRO A 122 -10.00 44.96 -34.34
N LYS A 123 -9.64 45.68 -35.40
CA LYS A 123 -8.69 46.79 -35.46
C LYS A 123 -9.21 48.06 -34.77
N SER A 124 -8.28 48.75 -34.13
CA SER A 124 -8.38 50.18 -33.78
C SER A 124 -8.57 51.02 -35.05
N VAL A 125 -9.67 51.76 -35.13
CA VAL A 125 -9.84 52.91 -36.04
C VAL A 125 -9.55 54.17 -35.24
N GLY A 126 -8.71 55.02 -35.81
CA GLY A 126 -8.05 56.16 -35.16
C GLY A 126 -8.93 57.37 -34.84
N PRO A 127 -8.30 58.47 -34.41
CA PRO A 127 -8.94 59.57 -33.69
C PRO A 127 -9.49 60.63 -34.65
N HIS A 128 -10.65 61.22 -34.31
CA HIS A 128 -11.09 62.49 -34.89
C HIS A 128 -11.14 63.58 -33.82
N ARG A 129 -10.36 64.63 -34.10
CA ARG A 129 -10.35 65.94 -33.45
C ARG A 129 -11.62 66.75 -33.76
N SER A 130 -11.77 67.81 -32.97
CA SER A 130 -12.56 69.04 -33.16
C SER A 130 -14.00 68.96 -32.65
N SER A 131 -14.48 69.78 -31.71
CA SER A 131 -14.43 71.24 -31.47
C SER A 131 -15.87 71.78 -31.57
N ALA A 132 -16.14 72.84 -30.80
CA ALA A 132 -17.25 73.80 -30.94
C ALA A 132 -18.59 73.57 -30.20
N LEU A 133 -18.78 74.39 -29.15
CA LEU A 133 -19.89 75.34 -28.93
C LEU A 133 -21.31 74.81 -28.64
N ARG A 134 -21.76 74.96 -27.38
CA ARG A 134 -22.66 76.03 -26.94
C ARG A 134 -22.76 76.13 -25.43
#